data_AF-A0A3N7I2R7-F1
#
_entry.id   AF-A0A3N7I2R7-F1
#
_cell.length_a   1.000
_cell.length_b   1.000
_cell.length_c   1.000
_cell.angle_alpha   90.00
_cell.angle_beta   90.00
_cell.angle_gamma   90.00
#
_symmetry.space_group_name_H-M   'P 1'
#
loop_
_entity.id
_entity.type
_entity.pdbx_description
1 polymer ?
#
loop_
_entity_poly.entity_id
_entity_poly.type
_entity_poly.pdbx_seq_one_letter_code
_entity_poly.pdbx_strand_id
1 'polypeptide(L)'
;WNKLAEQAEQILESGSANDVRLQTIRDEVVKWRERLKAGQSVNATRIATLKDQIAALGPAPAEGQTEPEEIAARRKELGEQLATLQAPGLQAVEAYGRADGIVAQIDQTLRARQTFALIRKTPSPLNPAHWGPAVAEAGHVASRIYAEARGRWDSTAVSSDRAERLVVAVVLLVALLLLSRGRRWVDSLPSRLSARASERSRAALVFGVSLGQIAIPMFGLILFASALVLSGLFDEWGLPLVMSLVGAGVSFFAGLWLARRLFPAPDTAVEPPLPMSEERRAKARFRATLLAAALALHQLFSRSILPLSGFHSQNDSDTVPQRLSEASAGVWHFLLVLFGAFCLLRLCNMLRGLRQPEPADTPDYRIRVVNFLAMMGRLVAVAAPALVAVGYVTAGNALLWSSVMTLALVGLLIILQDFIADLYALAKGGDRSARDALMPVLMGFAL
;
A
#
# COMPACT_ATOMS: atom_id res chain seq x y z
N TRP A 1 -25.25 13.07 9.06
CA TRP A 1 -25.48 12.50 7.71
C TRP A 1 -25.75 13.58 6.68
N ASN A 2 -26.91 14.25 6.67
CA ASN A 2 -27.32 15.18 5.60
C ASN A 2 -26.25 16.21 5.21
N LYS A 3 -25.60 16.87 6.18
CA LYS A 3 -24.49 17.81 5.92
C LYS A 3 -23.34 17.21 5.10
N LEU A 4 -22.93 15.97 5.40
CA LEU A 4 -21.86 15.29 4.67
C LEU A 4 -22.32 14.91 3.27
N ALA A 5 -23.54 14.39 3.13
CA ALA A 5 -24.09 13.98 1.85
C ALA A 5 -24.22 15.17 0.89
N GLU A 6 -24.73 16.30 1.37
CA GLU A 6 -24.85 17.55 0.62
C GLU A 6 -23.47 18.09 0.20
N GLN A 7 -22.51 18.09 1.12
CA GLN A 7 -21.14 18.49 0.80
C GLN A 7 -20.49 17.57 -0.23
N ALA A 8 -20.69 16.26 -0.13
CA ALA A 8 -20.13 15.28 -1.06
C ALA A 8 -20.73 15.45 -2.47
N GLU A 9 -22.04 15.62 -2.57
CA GLU A 9 -22.74 15.86 -3.84
C GLU A 9 -22.29 17.17 -4.49
N GLN A 10 -22.20 18.27 -3.73
CA GLN A 10 -21.72 19.55 -4.25
C GLN A 10 -20.29 19.45 -4.80
N ILE A 11 -19.43 18.68 -4.13
CA ILE A 11 -18.04 18.44 -4.57
C ILE A 11 -17.98 17.57 -5.83
N LEU A 12 -18.88 16.59 -5.95
CA LEU A 12 -19.00 15.75 -7.14
C LEU A 12 -19.52 16.55 -8.33
N GLU A 13 -20.53 17.40 -8.12
CA GLU A 13 -21.10 18.28 -9.13
C GLU A 13 -20.11 19.33 -9.63
N SER A 14 -19.31 19.92 -8.72
CA SER A 14 -18.31 20.92 -9.11
C SER A 14 -17.15 20.32 -9.91
N GLY A 15 -16.92 19.01 -9.83
CA GLY A 15 -15.79 18.32 -10.45
C GLY A 15 -14.40 18.75 -9.94
N SER A 16 -14.35 19.64 -8.93
CA SER A 16 -13.13 20.35 -8.52
C SER A 16 -12.30 19.62 -7.48
N ALA A 17 -12.79 18.52 -6.93
CA ALA A 17 -12.02 17.71 -5.98
C ALA A 17 -10.96 16.86 -6.68
N ASN A 18 -9.77 16.86 -6.07
CA ASN A 18 -8.73 15.91 -6.38
C ASN A 18 -9.07 14.50 -5.86
N ASP A 19 -8.35 13.49 -6.36
CA ASP A 19 -8.64 12.09 -6.05
C ASP A 19 -8.50 11.77 -4.56
N VAL A 20 -7.55 12.41 -3.87
CA VAL A 20 -7.35 12.25 -2.41
C VAL A 20 -8.59 12.70 -1.66
N ARG A 21 -9.11 13.90 -1.98
CA ARG A 21 -10.33 14.41 -1.35
C ARG A 21 -11.54 13.54 -1.66
N LEU A 22 -11.67 13.04 -2.89
CA LEU A 22 -12.73 12.09 -3.25
C LEU A 22 -12.64 10.79 -2.44
N GLN A 23 -11.43 10.26 -2.22
CA GLN A 23 -11.22 9.08 -1.36
C GLN A 23 -11.54 9.36 0.10
N THR A 24 -11.15 10.51 0.64
CA THR A 24 -11.50 10.90 2.01
C THR A 24 -13.02 10.97 2.19
N ILE A 25 -13.74 11.62 1.25
CA ILE A 25 -15.20 11.68 1.28
C ILE A 25 -15.79 10.27 1.20
N ARG A 26 -15.27 9.42 0.30
CA ARG A 26 -15.71 8.03 0.16
C ARG A 26 -15.59 7.27 1.48
N ASP A 27 -14.45 7.37 2.17
CA ASP A 27 -14.22 6.68 3.43
C ASP A 27 -15.17 7.17 4.54
N GLU A 28 -15.45 8.47 4.58
CA GLU A 28 -16.44 9.03 5.50
C GLU A 28 -17.87 8.54 5.17
N VAL A 29 -18.24 8.51 3.90
CA VAL A 29 -19.55 8.04 3.45
C VAL A 29 -19.73 6.54 3.72
N VAL A 30 -18.68 5.72 3.52
CA VAL A 30 -18.73 4.27 3.84
C VAL A 30 -18.97 4.04 5.34
N LYS A 31 -18.33 4.81 6.22
CA LYS A 31 -18.59 4.73 7.67
C LYS A 31 -20.04 5.08 8.01
N TRP A 32 -20.62 6.08 7.34
CA TRP A 32 -22.04 6.39 7.49
C TRP A 32 -22.94 5.31 6.93
N ARG A 33 -22.60 4.74 5.77
CA ARG A 33 -23.34 3.64 5.15
C ARG A 33 -23.47 2.44 6.10
N GLU A 34 -22.41 2.09 6.82
CA GLU A 34 -22.46 1.03 7.84
C GLU A 34 -23.40 1.38 9.01
N ARG A 35 -23.32 2.60 9.54
CA ARG A 35 -24.22 3.07 10.61
C ARG A 35 -25.68 3.09 10.18
N LEU A 36 -25.94 3.56 8.96
CA LEU A 36 -27.28 3.63 8.38
C LEU A 36 -27.83 2.22 8.14
N LYS A 37 -27.01 1.28 7.69
CA LYS A 37 -27.40 -0.14 7.56
C LYS A 37 -27.86 -0.73 8.89
N ALA A 38 -27.13 -0.49 9.97
CA ALA A 38 -27.55 -0.90 11.31
C ALA A 38 -28.82 -0.17 11.78
N GLY A 39 -28.99 1.08 11.36
CA GLY A 39 -30.19 1.91 11.61
C GLY A 39 -31.48 1.36 11.01
N GLN A 40 -31.41 0.58 9.93
CA GLN A 40 -32.60 0.03 9.24
C GLN A 40 -33.41 -0.93 10.12
N SER A 41 -32.75 -1.61 11.06
CA SER A 41 -33.39 -2.55 12.00
C SER A 41 -33.72 -1.93 13.36
N VAL A 42 -33.63 -0.60 13.51
CA VAL A 42 -34.01 0.08 14.75
C VAL A 42 -35.48 -0.19 15.04
N ASN A 43 -35.79 -0.51 16.30
CA ASN A 43 -37.12 -0.87 16.78
C ASN A 43 -37.74 -2.13 16.15
N ALA A 44 -36.99 -2.96 15.41
CA ALA A 44 -37.55 -4.11 14.69
C ALA A 44 -38.44 -5.02 15.55
N THR A 45 -38.02 -5.36 16.77
CA THR A 45 -38.82 -6.16 17.70
C THR A 45 -40.12 -5.46 18.12
N ARG A 46 -40.07 -4.16 18.45
CA ARG A 46 -41.25 -3.38 18.87
C ARG A 46 -42.24 -3.19 17.72
N ILE A 47 -41.72 -2.95 16.52
CA ILE A 47 -42.49 -2.87 15.27
C ILE A 47 -43.21 -4.20 15.02
N ALA A 48 -42.52 -5.34 15.19
CA ALA A 48 -43.14 -6.66 15.06
C ALA A 48 -44.27 -6.84 16.08
N THR A 49 -44.03 -6.55 17.36
CA THR A 49 -45.07 -6.64 18.40
C THR A 49 -46.28 -5.73 18.11
N LEU A 50 -46.08 -4.50 17.64
CA LEU A 50 -47.20 -3.62 17.28
C LEU A 50 -47.98 -4.14 16.07
N LYS A 51 -47.31 -4.72 15.07
CA LYS A 51 -47.98 -5.36 13.93
C LYS A 51 -48.82 -6.56 14.38
N ASP A 52 -48.31 -7.37 15.31
CA ASP A 52 -49.05 -8.50 15.87
C ASP A 52 -50.28 -8.02 16.67
N GLN A 53 -50.14 -6.94 17.46
CA GLN A 53 -51.28 -6.32 18.17
C GLN A 53 -52.33 -5.76 17.21
N ILE A 54 -51.93 -5.10 16.14
CA ILE A 54 -52.85 -4.60 15.10
C ILE A 54 -53.54 -5.77 14.40
N ALA A 55 -52.82 -6.85 14.09
CA ALA A 55 -53.39 -8.04 13.47
C ALA A 55 -54.43 -8.74 14.38
N ALA A 56 -54.19 -8.74 15.70
CA ALA A 56 -55.12 -9.29 16.68
C ALA A 56 -56.45 -8.52 16.78
N LEU A 57 -56.50 -7.25 16.36
CA LEU A 57 -57.75 -6.47 16.27
C LEU A 57 -58.66 -6.90 15.11
N GLY A 58 -58.19 -7.80 14.23
CA GLY A 58 -58.93 -8.28 13.06
C GLY A 58 -58.73 -7.41 11.80
N PRO A 59 -59.26 -7.86 10.64
CA PRO A 59 -59.11 -7.14 9.38
C PRO A 59 -59.77 -5.76 9.46
N ALA A 60 -59.27 -4.81 8.66
CA ALA A 60 -59.91 -3.51 8.52
C ALA A 60 -61.34 -3.67 7.96
N PRO A 61 -62.30 -2.82 8.37
CA PRO A 61 -63.65 -2.86 7.83
C PRO A 61 -63.63 -2.68 6.30
N ALA A 62 -64.49 -3.44 5.59
CA ALA A 62 -64.64 -3.30 4.14
C ALA A 62 -65.19 -1.91 3.78
N GLU A 63 -64.95 -1.43 2.55
CA GLU A 63 -65.48 -0.15 2.09
C GLU A 63 -67.00 -0.05 2.35
N GLY A 64 -67.41 0.96 3.14
CA GLY A 64 -68.80 1.19 3.52
C GLY A 64 -69.28 0.50 4.81
N GLN A 65 -68.43 -0.27 5.50
CA GLN A 65 -68.74 -0.84 6.82
C GLN A 65 -68.09 -0.04 7.94
N THR A 66 -68.78 0.08 9.07
CA THR A 66 -68.29 0.76 10.29
C THR A 66 -67.81 -0.27 11.31
N GLU A 67 -66.64 -0.04 11.90
CA GLU A 67 -66.14 -0.81 13.04
C GLU A 67 -66.59 -0.16 14.37
N PRO A 68 -66.62 -0.90 15.50
CA PRO A 68 -66.90 -0.32 16.81
C PRO A 68 -65.94 0.83 17.14
N GLU A 69 -66.45 1.93 17.71
CA GLU A 69 -65.66 3.15 17.97
C GLU A 69 -64.40 2.88 18.81
N GLU A 70 -64.48 1.99 19.81
CA GLU A 70 -63.32 1.61 20.64
C GLU A 70 -62.23 0.88 19.84
N ILE A 71 -62.60 0.01 18.90
CA ILE A 71 -61.67 -0.71 18.02
C ILE A 71 -61.02 0.27 17.04
N ALA A 72 -61.81 1.20 16.48
CA ALA A 72 -61.30 2.26 15.61
C ALA A 72 -60.28 3.15 16.32
N ALA A 73 -60.59 3.61 17.53
CA ALA A 73 -59.70 4.42 18.34
C ALA A 73 -58.39 3.66 18.64
N ARG A 74 -58.48 2.38 19.01
CA ARG A 74 -57.30 1.56 19.33
C ARG A 74 -56.44 1.25 18.10
N ARG A 75 -57.05 0.94 16.96
CA ARG A 75 -56.34 0.70 15.68
C ARG A 75 -55.57 1.96 15.26
N LYS A 76 -56.19 3.14 15.39
CA LYS A 76 -55.56 4.43 15.11
C LYS A 76 -54.35 4.69 16.01
N GLU A 77 -54.50 4.52 17.32
CA GLU A 77 -53.42 4.71 18.30
C GLU A 77 -52.20 3.81 18.01
N LEU A 78 -52.43 2.51 17.78
CA LEU A 78 -51.35 1.58 17.44
C LEU A 78 -50.71 1.90 16.08
N GLY A 79 -51.49 2.38 15.12
CA GLY A 79 -51.01 2.84 13.81
C GLY A 79 -50.07 4.04 13.93
N GLU A 80 -50.42 5.03 14.75
CA GLU A 80 -49.58 6.20 15.02
C GLU A 80 -48.26 5.81 15.71
N GLN A 81 -48.32 4.89 16.68
CA GLN A 81 -47.12 4.34 17.34
C GLN A 81 -46.23 3.57 16.34
N LEU A 82 -46.85 2.75 15.47
CA LEU A 82 -46.14 2.00 14.45
C LEU A 82 -45.42 2.94 13.47
N ALA A 83 -46.11 3.97 12.97
CA ALA A 83 -45.53 4.96 12.07
C ALA A 83 -44.34 5.69 12.72
N THR A 84 -44.48 6.07 13.99
CA THR A 84 -43.41 6.71 14.77
C THR A 84 -42.19 5.81 14.92
N LEU A 85 -42.38 4.51 15.20
CA LEU A 85 -41.27 3.57 15.33
C LEU A 85 -40.63 3.18 14.00
N GLN A 86 -41.39 3.19 12.90
CA GLN A 86 -40.91 2.89 11.55
C GLN A 86 -40.13 4.05 10.91
N ALA A 87 -40.48 5.30 11.24
CA ALA A 87 -39.88 6.49 10.62
C ALA A 87 -38.35 6.50 10.66
N PRO A 88 -37.66 6.20 11.79
CA PRO A 88 -36.20 6.14 11.82
C PRO A 88 -35.61 5.06 10.89
N GLY A 89 -36.28 3.90 10.78
CA GLY A 89 -35.85 2.81 9.91
C GLY A 89 -35.97 3.19 8.43
N LEU A 90 -37.08 3.82 8.03
CA LEU A 90 -37.28 4.32 6.67
C LEU A 90 -36.29 5.43 6.31
N GLN A 91 -36.04 6.38 7.22
CA GLN A 91 -35.01 7.40 7.04
C GLN A 91 -33.62 6.79 6.89
N ALA A 92 -33.32 5.73 7.63
CA ALA A 92 -32.05 5.00 7.50
C ALA A 92 -31.93 4.27 6.15
N VAL A 93 -33.02 3.72 5.60
CA VAL A 93 -33.06 3.12 4.25
C VAL A 93 -32.79 4.17 3.17
N GLU A 94 -33.49 5.31 3.21
CA GLU A 94 -33.30 6.41 2.26
C GLU A 94 -31.87 6.95 2.30
N ALA A 95 -31.39 7.26 3.50
CA ALA A 95 -30.04 7.74 3.73
C ALA A 95 -28.98 6.74 3.27
N TYR A 96 -29.21 5.44 3.48
CA TYR A 96 -28.32 4.37 3.00
C TYR A 96 -28.25 4.36 1.47
N GLY A 97 -29.41 4.47 0.79
CA GLY A 97 -29.47 4.57 -0.67
C GLY A 97 -28.70 5.77 -1.21
N ARG A 98 -28.85 6.94 -0.57
CA ARG A 98 -28.07 8.15 -0.89
C ARG A 98 -26.56 7.93 -0.69
N ALA A 99 -26.16 7.28 0.40
CA ALA A 99 -24.75 6.96 0.67
C ALA A 99 -24.16 6.04 -0.39
N ASP A 100 -24.90 5.02 -0.81
CA ASP A 100 -24.45 4.09 -1.84
C ASP A 100 -24.33 4.77 -3.21
N GLY A 101 -25.28 5.66 -3.54
CA GLY A 101 -25.21 6.51 -4.73
C GLY A 101 -23.96 7.40 -4.78
N ILE A 102 -23.64 8.08 -3.67
CA ILE A 102 -22.43 8.91 -3.56
C ILE A 102 -21.15 8.07 -3.74
N VAL A 103 -21.06 6.90 -3.09
CA VAL A 103 -19.89 6.02 -3.24
C VAL A 103 -19.75 5.54 -4.69
N ALA A 104 -20.85 5.14 -5.32
CA ALA A 104 -20.85 4.69 -6.71
C ALA A 104 -20.40 5.79 -7.69
N GLN A 105 -20.84 7.04 -7.48
CA GLN A 105 -20.43 8.19 -8.28
C GLN A 105 -18.95 8.53 -8.09
N ILE A 106 -18.44 8.49 -6.86
CA ILE A 106 -17.01 8.66 -6.58
C ILE A 106 -16.20 7.56 -7.30
N ASP A 107 -16.62 6.30 -7.17
CA ASP A 107 -15.93 5.16 -7.79
C ASP A 107 -15.96 5.22 -9.31
N GLN A 108 -17.05 5.70 -9.91
CA GLN A 108 -17.13 5.95 -11.35
C GLN A 108 -16.17 7.07 -11.78
N THR A 109 -16.15 8.18 -11.05
CA THR A 109 -15.28 9.33 -11.34
C THR A 109 -13.81 8.95 -11.25
N LEU A 110 -13.41 8.25 -10.18
CA LEU A 110 -12.03 7.77 -10.00
C LEU A 110 -11.64 6.79 -11.12
N ARG A 111 -12.51 5.84 -11.47
CA ARG A 111 -12.23 4.89 -12.58
C ARG A 111 -12.12 5.59 -13.93
N ALA A 112 -12.96 6.59 -14.20
CA ALA A 112 -12.88 7.37 -15.43
C ALA A 112 -11.56 8.13 -15.52
N ARG A 113 -11.13 8.80 -14.44
CA ARG A 113 -9.84 9.49 -14.36
C ARG A 113 -8.66 8.53 -14.53
N GLN A 114 -8.69 7.38 -13.85
CA GLN A 114 -7.66 6.34 -14.00
C GLN A 114 -7.56 5.82 -15.44
N THR A 115 -8.71 5.55 -16.08
CA THR A 115 -8.76 5.09 -17.47
C THR A 115 -8.18 6.15 -18.41
N PHE A 116 -8.60 7.40 -18.25
CA PHE A 116 -8.07 8.52 -19.02
C PHE A 116 -6.54 8.64 -18.86
N ALA A 117 -6.04 8.53 -17.62
CA ALA A 117 -4.61 8.60 -17.34
C ALA A 117 -3.80 7.48 -18.01
N LEU A 118 -4.37 6.28 -18.19
CA LEU A 118 -3.71 5.15 -18.88
C LEU A 118 -3.62 5.35 -20.39
N ILE A 119 -4.69 5.85 -21.01
CA ILE A 119 -4.74 6.07 -22.46
C ILE A 119 -4.18 7.43 -22.89
N ARG A 120 -3.84 8.29 -21.93
CA ARG A 120 -3.25 9.59 -22.20
C ARG A 120 -1.87 9.41 -22.80
N LYS A 121 -1.72 9.87 -24.04
CA LYS A 121 -0.45 9.88 -24.76
C LYS A 121 0.30 11.17 -24.47
N THR A 122 1.57 11.06 -24.08
CA THR A 122 2.48 12.18 -23.85
C THR A 122 3.59 12.20 -24.93
N PRO A 123 4.38 13.27 -25.03
CA PRO A 123 5.51 13.31 -25.95
C PRO A 123 6.44 12.11 -25.74
N SER A 124 6.80 11.42 -26.84
CA SER A 124 7.58 10.20 -26.77
C SER A 124 9.01 10.49 -26.26
N PRO A 125 9.51 9.74 -25.27
CA PRO A 125 10.88 9.89 -24.77
C PRO A 125 11.94 9.42 -25.77
N LEU A 126 11.55 8.73 -26.86
CA LEU A 126 12.46 8.34 -27.91
C LEU A 126 12.88 9.51 -28.80
N ASN A 127 12.17 10.64 -28.77
CA ASN A 127 12.55 11.84 -29.51
C ASN A 127 13.75 12.53 -28.82
N PRO A 128 14.95 12.58 -29.44
CA PRO A 128 16.14 13.18 -28.84
C PRO A 128 15.98 14.66 -28.48
N ALA A 129 15.06 15.37 -29.14
CA ALA A 129 14.78 16.78 -28.87
C ALA A 129 14.33 17.05 -27.42
N HIS A 130 13.79 16.03 -26.72
CA HIS A 130 13.34 16.18 -25.33
C HIS A 130 14.43 15.90 -24.30
N TRP A 131 15.58 15.33 -24.69
CA TRP A 131 16.63 14.93 -23.74
C TRP A 131 17.42 16.11 -23.17
N GLY A 132 17.78 17.08 -24.03
CA GLY A 132 18.44 18.31 -23.59
C GLY A 132 17.61 19.08 -22.55
N PRO A 133 16.33 19.39 -22.86
CA PRO A 133 15.41 19.98 -21.89
C PRO A 133 15.26 19.15 -20.61
N ALA A 134 15.17 17.81 -20.69
CA ALA A 134 15.03 16.95 -19.52
C ALA A 134 16.20 17.06 -18.53
N VAL A 135 17.43 17.15 -19.04
CA VAL A 135 18.62 17.34 -18.22
C VAL A 135 18.68 18.77 -17.66
N ALA A 136 18.33 19.77 -18.45
CA ALA A 136 18.33 21.17 -18.02
C ALA A 136 17.31 21.44 -16.92
N GLU A 137 16.07 20.94 -17.05
CA GLU A 137 15.03 21.07 -16.03
C GLU A 137 15.40 20.33 -14.73
N ALA A 138 15.95 19.11 -14.83
CA ALA A 138 16.44 18.38 -13.65
C ALA A 138 17.59 19.13 -12.96
N GLY A 139 18.50 19.71 -13.74
CA GLY A 139 19.57 20.58 -13.24
C GLY A 139 19.02 21.83 -12.56
N HIS A 140 17.95 22.42 -13.08
CA HIS A 140 17.28 23.56 -12.46
C HIS A 140 16.72 23.20 -11.08
N VAL A 141 15.95 22.11 -10.98
CA VAL A 141 15.41 21.62 -9.69
C VAL A 141 16.54 21.34 -8.70
N ALA A 142 17.61 20.65 -9.13
CA ALA A 142 18.77 20.38 -8.27
C ALA A 142 19.46 21.67 -7.80
N SER A 143 19.63 22.65 -8.69
CA SER A 143 20.22 23.95 -8.35
C SER A 143 19.37 24.74 -7.35
N ARG A 144 18.04 24.65 -7.44
CA ARG A 144 17.11 25.28 -6.50
C ARG A 144 17.15 24.63 -5.13
N ILE A 145 17.14 23.30 -5.06
CA ILE A 145 17.32 22.56 -3.80
C ILE A 145 18.66 22.92 -3.15
N TYR A 146 19.73 23.00 -3.94
CA TYR A 146 21.05 23.37 -3.43
C TYR A 146 21.10 24.82 -2.94
N ALA A 147 20.57 25.78 -3.71
CA ALA A 147 20.53 27.19 -3.34
C ALA A 147 19.66 27.41 -2.09
N GLU A 148 18.55 26.69 -1.98
CA GLU A 148 17.68 26.66 -0.81
C GLU A 148 18.43 26.17 0.43
N ALA A 149 19.04 24.99 0.35
CA ALA A 149 19.80 24.43 1.46
C ALA A 149 20.98 25.33 1.86
N ARG A 150 21.67 25.93 0.89
CA ARG A 150 22.81 26.83 1.14
C ARG A 150 22.37 28.13 1.79
N GLY A 151 21.34 28.79 1.25
CA GLY A 151 20.81 30.03 1.80
C GLY A 151 20.28 29.86 3.22
N ARG A 152 19.59 28.74 3.46
CA ARG A 152 19.10 28.40 4.80
C ARG A 152 20.20 27.98 5.76
N TRP A 153 21.22 27.27 5.29
CA TRP A 153 22.39 26.97 6.12
C TRP A 153 23.02 28.25 6.67
N ASP A 154 23.22 29.24 5.80
CA ASP A 154 23.84 30.52 6.17
C ASP A 154 22.94 31.33 7.12
N SER A 155 21.61 31.29 6.97
CA SER A 155 20.68 31.95 7.91
C SER A 155 20.52 31.22 9.25
N THR A 156 20.38 29.89 9.22
CA THR A 156 20.19 29.04 10.42
C THR A 156 21.45 29.01 11.28
N ALA A 157 22.64 29.07 10.66
CA ALA A 157 23.89 29.25 11.41
C ALA A 157 23.88 30.53 12.27
N VAL A 158 23.20 31.58 11.81
CA VAL A 158 23.11 32.88 12.49
C VAL A 158 21.93 32.96 13.47
N SER A 159 20.78 32.35 13.16
CA SER A 159 19.52 32.58 13.90
C SER A 159 19.06 31.48 14.87
N SER A 160 19.49 30.22 14.71
CA SER A 160 18.96 29.10 15.53
C SER A 160 19.60 29.01 16.91
N ASP A 161 18.85 28.59 17.93
CA ASP A 161 19.40 28.34 19.26
C ASP A 161 20.47 27.21 19.21
N ARG A 162 21.51 27.31 20.04
CA ARG A 162 22.52 26.26 20.19
C ARG A 162 21.89 24.93 20.63
N ALA A 163 20.86 24.96 21.47
CA ALA A 163 20.17 23.76 21.93
C ALA A 163 19.50 23.00 20.77
N GLU A 164 18.79 23.69 19.88
CA GLU A 164 18.14 23.08 18.72
C GLU A 164 19.14 22.42 17.77
N ARG A 165 20.28 23.09 17.51
CA ARG A 165 21.36 22.51 16.70
C ARG A 165 21.97 21.26 17.32
N LEU A 166 22.13 21.24 18.64
CA LEU A 166 22.61 20.06 19.36
C LEU A 166 21.61 18.90 19.24
N VAL A 167 20.31 19.16 19.37
CA VAL A 167 19.26 18.14 19.16
C VAL A 167 19.34 17.58 17.75
N VAL A 168 19.37 18.42 16.72
CA VAL A 168 19.49 17.98 15.32
C VAL A 168 20.78 17.15 15.11
N ALA A 169 21.92 17.60 15.64
CA ALA A 169 23.19 16.88 15.52
C ALA A 169 23.13 15.50 16.21
N VAL A 170 22.53 15.41 17.39
CA VAL A 170 22.35 14.15 18.11
C VAL A 170 21.42 13.21 17.34
N VAL A 171 20.28 13.70 16.84
CA VAL A 171 19.34 12.90 16.05
C VAL A 171 20.00 12.39 14.76
N LEU A 172 20.75 13.24 14.04
CA LEU A 172 21.52 12.83 12.86
C LEU A 172 22.57 11.78 13.21
N LEU A 173 23.29 11.95 14.31
CA LEU A 173 24.31 11.00 14.74
C LEU A 173 23.69 9.64 15.08
N VAL A 174 22.56 9.62 15.79
CA VAL A 174 21.81 8.39 16.07
C VAL A 174 21.29 7.76 14.77
N ALA A 175 20.75 8.55 13.85
CA ALA A 175 20.28 8.08 12.56
C ALA A 175 21.40 7.41 11.74
N LEU A 176 22.56 8.08 11.61
CA LEU A 176 23.74 7.54 10.93
C LEU A 176 24.28 6.29 11.63
N LEU A 177 24.27 6.26 12.97
CA LEU A 177 24.68 5.09 13.74
C LEU A 177 23.76 3.90 13.44
N LEU A 178 22.44 4.08 13.45
CA LEU A 178 21.49 3.02 13.14
C LEU A 178 21.59 2.55 11.68
N LEU A 179 21.76 3.46 10.73
CA LEU A 179 21.91 3.10 9.31
C LEU A 179 23.23 2.39 9.00
N SER A 180 24.34 2.78 9.64
CA SER A 180 25.67 2.21 9.39
C SER A 180 25.97 0.95 10.21
N ARG A 181 25.62 0.95 11.51
CA ARG A 181 25.95 -0.12 12.47
C ARG A 181 24.77 -1.02 12.76
N GLY A 182 23.54 -0.55 12.59
CA GLY A 182 22.32 -1.34 12.84
C GLY A 182 22.34 -2.66 12.07
N ARG A 183 22.84 -2.66 10.82
CA ARG A 183 23.01 -3.88 10.03
C ARG A 183 23.92 -4.91 10.69
N ARG A 184 25.08 -4.50 11.22
CA ARG A 184 26.04 -5.42 11.86
C ARG A 184 25.50 -5.96 13.18
N TRP A 185 24.82 -5.12 13.95
CA TRP A 185 24.20 -5.54 15.21
C TRP A 185 23.11 -6.57 14.94
N VAL A 186 22.24 -6.28 13.98
CA VAL A 186 21.15 -7.14 13.53
C VAL A 186 21.63 -8.48 12.98
N ASP A 187 22.66 -8.48 12.13
CA ASP A 187 23.18 -9.74 11.54
C ASP A 187 23.89 -10.60 12.61
N SER A 188 24.37 -10.00 13.71
CA SER A 188 25.00 -10.71 14.84
C SER A 188 24.05 -11.22 15.92
N LEU A 189 22.80 -10.72 15.96
CA LEU A 189 21.82 -11.10 16.98
C LEU A 189 21.32 -12.55 16.85
N PRO A 190 21.00 -13.07 15.64
CA PRO A 190 20.58 -14.45 15.47
C PRO A 190 21.58 -15.46 16.02
N SER A 191 22.88 -15.31 15.70
CA SER A 191 23.91 -16.27 16.13
C SER A 191 24.13 -16.27 17.65
N ARG A 192 23.97 -15.12 18.30
CA ARG A 192 24.12 -14.96 19.76
C ARG A 192 22.90 -15.43 20.55
N LEU A 193 21.70 -15.24 20.00
CA LEU A 193 20.43 -15.64 20.62
C LEU A 193 20.09 -17.11 20.33
N SER A 194 20.38 -17.60 19.12
CA SER A 194 20.13 -19.01 18.75
C SER A 194 21.05 -19.98 19.47
N ALA A 195 22.25 -19.55 19.87
CA ALA A 195 23.16 -20.37 20.68
C ALA A 195 22.70 -20.55 22.14
N ARG A 196 21.73 -19.75 22.60
CA ARG A 196 21.24 -19.74 23.99
C ARG A 196 19.75 -20.08 24.13
N ALA A 197 19.04 -20.26 23.03
CA ALA A 197 17.61 -20.54 23.02
C ALA A 197 17.33 -22.05 22.91
N SER A 198 16.36 -22.54 23.69
CA SER A 198 15.77 -23.88 23.52
C SER A 198 15.21 -24.05 22.10
N GLU A 199 15.23 -25.27 21.54
CA GLU A 199 14.61 -25.60 20.25
C GLU A 199 13.16 -25.09 20.14
N ARG A 200 12.45 -25.02 21.29
CA ARG A 200 11.07 -24.55 21.42
C ARG A 200 10.86 -23.03 21.27
N SER A 201 11.88 -22.17 21.37
CA SER A 201 11.69 -20.71 21.18
C SER A 201 12.45 -20.15 19.99
N ARG A 202 13.28 -20.99 19.34
CA ARG A 202 14.18 -20.60 18.25
C ARG A 202 13.44 -20.04 17.04
N ALA A 203 12.32 -20.63 16.61
CA ALA A 203 11.57 -20.16 15.44
C ALA A 203 10.94 -18.77 15.66
N ALA A 204 10.22 -18.59 16.78
CA ALA A 204 9.62 -17.30 17.14
C ALA A 204 10.68 -16.21 17.37
N LEU A 205 11.81 -16.54 18.01
CA LEU A 205 12.91 -15.61 18.21
C LEU A 205 13.60 -15.25 16.89
N VAL A 206 13.83 -16.21 15.99
CA VAL A 206 14.43 -15.95 14.66
C VAL A 206 13.52 -15.07 13.81
N PHE A 207 12.20 -15.20 13.95
CA PHE A 207 11.24 -14.32 13.29
C PHE A 207 11.15 -12.94 13.96
N GLY A 208 11.10 -12.84 15.29
CA GLY A 208 11.13 -11.56 15.98
C GLY A 208 12.41 -10.77 15.68
N VAL A 209 13.56 -11.46 15.65
CA VAL A 209 14.83 -10.90 15.19
C VAL A 209 14.74 -10.53 13.70
N SER A 210 14.02 -11.30 12.86
CA SER A 210 13.74 -10.95 11.46
C SER A 210 13.06 -9.61 11.30
N LEU A 211 12.06 -9.33 12.16
CA LEU A 211 11.27 -8.12 12.11
C LEU A 211 12.09 -6.93 12.60
N GLY A 212 12.91 -7.15 13.63
CA GLY A 212 13.93 -6.21 14.08
C GLY A 212 14.93 -5.81 12.99
N GLN A 213 15.20 -6.69 12.00
CA GLN A 213 16.11 -6.38 10.89
C GLN A 213 15.56 -5.32 9.93
N ILE A 214 14.22 -5.18 9.83
CA ILE A 214 13.58 -4.11 9.06
C ILE A 214 13.39 -2.88 9.94
N ALA A 215 12.91 -3.08 11.17
CA ALA A 215 12.53 -2.00 12.06
C ALA A 215 13.71 -1.06 12.35
N ILE A 216 14.90 -1.59 12.64
CA ILE A 216 16.07 -0.78 13.01
C ILE A 216 16.51 0.17 11.87
N PRO A 217 16.78 -0.29 10.63
CA PRO A 217 17.06 0.61 9.51
C PRO A 217 15.92 1.58 9.21
N MET A 218 14.66 1.17 9.42
CA MET A 218 13.52 2.06 9.25
C MET A 218 13.54 3.20 10.28
N PHE A 219 13.71 2.90 11.57
CA PHE A 219 13.86 3.92 12.59
C PHE A 219 15.05 4.84 12.29
N GLY A 220 16.19 4.29 11.86
CA GLY A 220 17.33 5.09 11.42
C GLY A 220 16.99 6.05 10.28
N LEU A 221 16.23 5.61 9.28
CA LEU A 221 15.82 6.46 8.16
C LEU A 221 14.76 7.50 8.56
N ILE A 222 13.81 7.14 9.41
CA ILE A 222 12.82 8.08 9.94
C ILE A 222 13.54 9.18 10.71
N LEU A 223 14.46 8.82 11.62
CA LEU A 223 15.27 9.80 12.36
C LEU A 223 16.12 10.65 11.42
N PHE A 224 16.68 10.07 10.36
CA PHE A 224 17.43 10.81 9.35
C PHE A 224 16.55 11.85 8.65
N ALA A 225 15.38 11.44 8.14
CA ALA A 225 14.42 12.33 7.50
C ALA A 225 13.91 13.41 8.47
N SER A 226 13.52 13.03 9.69
CA SER A 226 13.11 13.96 10.74
C SER A 226 14.19 14.98 11.08
N ALA A 227 15.46 14.57 11.12
CA ALA A 227 16.55 15.51 11.36
C ALA A 227 16.77 16.48 10.20
N LEU A 228 16.58 16.05 8.94
CA LEU A 228 16.60 16.97 7.81
C LEU A 228 15.47 18.00 7.88
N VAL A 229 14.26 17.59 8.30
CA VAL A 229 13.14 18.52 8.51
C VAL A 229 13.43 19.48 9.67
N LEU A 230 13.86 18.96 10.82
CA LEU A 230 14.18 19.76 12.01
C LEU A 230 15.37 20.70 11.79
N SER A 231 16.28 20.39 10.87
CA SER A 231 17.39 21.27 10.53
C SER A 231 16.95 22.59 9.89
N GLY A 232 15.72 22.65 9.38
CA GLY A 232 15.19 23.82 8.66
C GLY A 232 15.95 24.13 7.37
N LEU A 233 16.77 23.21 6.85
CA LEU A 233 17.56 23.43 5.62
C LEU A 233 16.70 23.33 4.36
N PHE A 234 15.63 22.55 4.41
CA PHE A 234 14.77 22.25 3.27
C PHE A 234 13.33 22.69 3.55
N ASP A 235 12.67 23.21 2.53
CA ASP A 235 11.28 23.71 2.53
C ASP A 235 10.68 23.43 1.14
N GLU A 236 10.08 24.41 0.46
CA GLU A 236 9.36 24.21 -0.80
C GLU A 236 10.07 23.30 -1.84
N TRP A 237 11.39 23.47 -2.07
CA TRP A 237 12.10 22.65 -3.07
C TRP A 237 12.62 21.33 -2.51
N GLY A 238 13.23 21.34 -1.33
CA GLY A 238 13.88 20.15 -0.77
C GLY A 238 12.96 19.23 0.04
N LEU A 239 11.96 19.79 0.72
CA LEU A 239 11.09 19.07 1.65
C LEU A 239 10.29 17.95 0.97
N PRO A 240 9.72 18.12 -0.23
CA PRO A 240 9.06 17.03 -0.95
C PRO A 240 9.94 15.79 -1.14
N LEU A 241 11.24 15.98 -1.38
CA LEU A 241 12.20 14.89 -1.58
C LEU A 241 12.54 14.20 -0.25
N VAL A 242 12.69 14.99 0.83
CA VAL A 242 12.91 14.47 2.19
C VAL A 242 11.72 13.64 2.66
N MET A 243 10.49 14.12 2.42
CA MET A 243 9.27 13.38 2.80
C MET A 243 9.12 12.08 2.01
N SER A 244 9.53 12.06 0.74
CA SER A 244 9.50 10.86 -0.10
C SER A 244 10.57 9.82 0.27
N LEU A 245 11.62 10.23 1.00
CA LEU A 245 12.69 9.34 1.45
C LEU A 245 12.16 8.21 2.34
N VAL A 246 11.22 8.50 3.25
CA VAL A 246 10.64 7.49 4.15
C VAL A 246 9.88 6.44 3.35
N GLY A 247 9.03 6.85 2.41
CA GLY A 247 8.26 5.94 1.55
C GLY A 247 9.17 5.07 0.66
N ALA A 248 10.18 5.66 0.03
CA ALA A 248 11.19 4.95 -0.74
C ALA A 248 11.97 3.95 0.13
N GLY A 249 12.33 4.35 1.35
CA GLY A 249 13.02 3.53 2.32
C GLY A 249 12.22 2.31 2.77
N VAL A 250 10.91 2.47 3.01
CA VAL A 250 10.02 1.34 3.32
C VAL A 250 10.10 0.30 2.21
N SER A 251 9.96 0.71 0.96
CA SER A 251 10.05 -0.18 -0.20
C SER A 251 11.43 -0.85 -0.32
N PHE A 252 12.51 -0.09 -0.13
CA PHE A 252 13.86 -0.63 -0.21
C PHE A 252 14.16 -1.65 0.90
N PHE A 253 13.90 -1.30 2.17
CA PHE A 253 14.21 -2.16 3.30
C PHE A 253 13.28 -3.37 3.38
N ALA A 254 12.00 -3.22 3.05
CA ALA A 254 11.08 -4.35 2.92
C ALA A 254 11.54 -5.30 1.81
N GLY A 255 11.90 -4.77 0.63
CA GLY A 255 12.43 -5.58 -0.47
C GLY A 255 13.77 -6.25 -0.15
N LEU A 256 14.66 -5.57 0.56
CA LEU A 256 15.94 -6.13 1.03
C LEU A 256 15.72 -7.28 2.01
N TRP A 257 14.80 -7.11 2.97
CA TRP A 257 14.43 -8.18 3.90
C TRP A 257 13.79 -9.35 3.18
N LEU A 258 12.86 -9.08 2.26
CA LEU A 258 12.19 -10.09 1.46
C LEU A 258 13.20 -10.90 0.64
N ALA A 259 14.15 -10.23 -0.02
CA ALA A 259 15.22 -10.87 -0.78
C ALA A 259 16.10 -11.77 0.10
N ARG A 260 16.41 -11.35 1.34
CA ARG A 260 17.21 -12.17 2.28
C ARG A 260 16.43 -13.38 2.79
N ARG A 261 15.13 -13.25 3.00
CA ARG A 261 14.27 -14.33 3.50
C ARG A 261 13.96 -15.37 2.43
N LEU A 262 13.63 -14.92 1.21
CA LEU A 262 13.41 -15.83 0.07
C LEU A 262 14.70 -16.51 -0.41
N PHE A 263 15.84 -15.82 -0.28
CA PHE A 263 17.13 -16.33 -0.73
C PHE A 263 18.14 -16.26 0.42
N PRO A 264 18.08 -17.16 1.43
CA PRO A 264 18.96 -17.12 2.59
C PRO A 264 20.45 -17.38 2.24
N ALA A 265 21.35 -16.83 3.07
CA ALA A 265 22.80 -16.97 2.94
C ALA A 265 23.26 -18.41 3.27
N PRO A 266 24.41 -18.87 2.74
CA PRO A 266 25.02 -20.13 3.19
C PRO A 266 25.22 -20.13 4.71
N ASP A 267 25.18 -21.30 5.33
CA ASP A 267 25.31 -21.54 6.79
C ASP A 267 24.20 -20.99 7.69
N THR A 268 23.07 -20.55 7.13
CA THR A 268 21.87 -20.31 7.95
C THR A 268 21.13 -21.62 8.19
N ALA A 269 20.76 -21.90 9.45
CA ALA A 269 20.00 -23.09 9.85
C ALA A 269 18.52 -23.05 9.42
N VAL A 270 18.21 -22.28 8.37
CA VAL A 270 16.87 -22.05 7.84
C VAL A 270 16.78 -22.77 6.51
N GLU A 271 15.77 -23.63 6.39
CA GLU A 271 15.46 -24.31 5.15
C GLU A 271 15.07 -23.28 4.07
N PRO A 272 15.68 -23.31 2.88
CA PRO A 272 15.42 -22.30 1.86
C PRO A 272 13.98 -22.44 1.33
N PRO A 273 13.18 -21.35 1.27
CA PRO A 273 11.79 -21.40 0.79
C PRO A 273 11.65 -21.82 -0.68
N LEU A 274 12.71 -21.68 -1.47
CA LEU A 274 12.75 -22.02 -2.89
C LEU A 274 13.92 -22.97 -3.19
N PRO A 275 13.71 -24.03 -4.01
CA PRO A 275 14.73 -25.02 -4.30
C PRO A 275 15.80 -24.44 -5.24
N MET A 276 16.84 -23.84 -4.67
CA MET A 276 17.95 -23.23 -5.39
C MET A 276 19.30 -23.60 -4.79
N SER A 277 20.28 -23.83 -5.65
CA SER A 277 21.69 -23.92 -5.25
C SER A 277 22.19 -22.61 -4.64
N GLU A 278 23.23 -22.67 -3.81
CA GLU A 278 23.69 -21.52 -3.02
C GLU A 278 24.15 -20.35 -3.88
N GLU A 279 24.90 -20.65 -4.94
CA GLU A 279 25.36 -19.66 -5.92
C GLU A 279 24.18 -18.96 -6.60
N ARG A 280 23.11 -19.72 -6.91
CA ARG A 280 21.88 -19.16 -7.46
C ARG A 280 21.16 -18.30 -6.43
N ARG A 281 21.07 -18.70 -5.16
CA ARG A 281 20.46 -17.87 -4.10
C ARG A 281 21.17 -16.52 -3.96
N ALA A 282 22.50 -16.48 -3.97
CA ALA A 282 23.26 -15.23 -3.87
C ALA A 282 22.96 -14.27 -5.05
N LYS A 283 22.94 -14.80 -6.28
CA LYS A 283 22.60 -14.04 -7.49
C LYS A 283 21.14 -13.57 -7.48
N ALA A 284 20.20 -14.40 -7.04
CA ALA A 284 18.78 -14.05 -6.92
C ALA A 284 18.56 -12.95 -5.88
N ARG A 285 19.21 -13.06 -4.71
CA ARG A 285 19.18 -12.04 -3.65
C ARG A 285 19.66 -10.69 -4.15
N PHE A 286 20.78 -10.67 -4.87
CA PHE A 286 21.31 -9.44 -5.45
C PHE A 286 20.33 -8.81 -6.44
N ARG A 287 19.76 -9.60 -7.35
CA ARG A 287 18.79 -9.11 -8.36
C ARG A 287 17.49 -8.61 -7.73
N ALA A 288 16.96 -9.33 -6.74
CA ALA A 288 15.77 -8.89 -5.99
C ALA A 288 16.05 -7.60 -5.20
N THR A 289 17.23 -7.47 -4.61
CA THR A 289 17.66 -6.23 -3.94
C THR A 289 17.78 -5.06 -4.93
N LEU A 290 18.35 -5.32 -6.12
CA LEU A 290 18.47 -4.31 -7.16
C LEU A 290 17.09 -3.86 -7.69
N LEU A 291 16.15 -4.79 -7.82
CA LEU A 291 14.77 -4.48 -8.17
C LEU A 291 14.07 -3.64 -7.09
N ALA A 292 14.28 -3.97 -5.81
CA ALA A 292 13.79 -3.16 -4.69
C ALA A 292 14.41 -1.75 -4.68
N ALA A 293 15.69 -1.63 -5.03
CA ALA A 293 16.37 -0.34 -5.20
C ALA A 293 15.77 0.46 -6.37
N ALA A 294 15.50 -0.18 -7.51
CA ALA A 294 14.86 0.47 -8.66
C ALA A 294 13.47 1.02 -8.31
N LEU A 295 12.67 0.24 -7.58
CA LEU A 295 11.37 0.67 -7.08
C LEU A 295 11.50 1.83 -6.09
N ALA A 296 12.42 1.74 -5.12
CA ALA A 296 12.64 2.81 -4.16
C ALA A 296 13.09 4.11 -4.84
N LEU A 297 13.96 4.01 -5.85
CA LEU A 297 14.38 5.14 -6.66
C LEU A 297 13.21 5.77 -7.42
N HIS A 298 12.33 4.94 -8.01
CA HIS A 298 11.10 5.43 -8.62
C HIS A 298 10.20 6.13 -7.60
N GLN A 299 9.94 5.53 -6.43
CA GLN A 299 9.11 6.12 -5.37
C GLN A 299 9.67 7.44 -4.84
N LEU A 300 11.00 7.57 -4.79
CA LEU A 300 11.68 8.79 -4.34
C LEU A 300 11.40 9.99 -5.25
N PHE A 301 11.41 9.79 -6.57
CA PHE A 301 11.24 10.89 -7.53
C PHE A 301 9.81 11.06 -8.05
N SER A 302 9.03 9.99 -8.07
CA SER A 302 7.66 9.94 -8.60
C SER A 302 6.68 10.86 -7.88
N ARG A 303 6.84 11.02 -6.56
CA ARG A 303 5.98 11.88 -5.75
C ARG A 303 6.49 13.31 -5.76
N SER A 304 7.80 13.51 -5.60
CA SER A 304 8.37 14.84 -5.40
C SER A 304 8.51 15.67 -6.68
N ILE A 305 9.01 15.06 -7.77
CA ILE A 305 9.58 15.80 -8.91
C ILE A 305 8.93 15.42 -10.24
N LEU A 306 8.65 14.13 -10.46
CA LEU A 306 8.22 13.62 -11.76
C LEU A 306 6.69 13.52 -11.86
N PRO A 307 6.02 14.30 -12.73
CA PRO A 307 4.63 14.04 -13.06
C PRO A 307 4.48 12.71 -13.82
N LEU A 308 3.25 12.24 -14.03
CA LEU A 308 2.92 11.01 -14.80
C LEU A 308 3.39 9.70 -14.15
N SER A 309 3.73 9.72 -12.86
CA SER A 309 4.27 8.57 -12.15
C SER A 309 3.22 7.52 -11.75
N GLY A 310 1.93 7.88 -11.80
CA GLY A 310 0.82 7.02 -11.47
C GLY A 310 -0.51 7.77 -11.53
N PHE A 311 -1.59 7.09 -11.13
CA PHE A 311 -2.96 7.61 -11.24
C PHE A 311 -3.17 8.94 -10.49
N HIS A 312 -2.53 9.14 -9.35
CA HIS A 312 -2.72 10.31 -8.51
C HIS A 312 -1.65 11.40 -8.69
N SER A 313 -0.66 11.16 -9.56
CA SER A 313 0.53 12.00 -9.69
C SER A 313 0.20 13.47 -10.00
N GLN A 314 -0.84 13.73 -10.79
CA GLN A 314 -1.21 15.08 -11.23
C GLN A 314 -1.82 15.94 -10.11
N ASN A 315 -2.26 15.30 -9.03
CA ASN A 315 -3.05 15.92 -7.97
C ASN A 315 -2.32 16.01 -6.61
N ASP A 316 -1.06 15.58 -6.57
CA ASP A 316 -0.22 15.62 -5.36
C ASP A 316 0.10 17.07 -4.98
N SER A 317 -0.21 17.48 -3.75
CA SER A 317 0.06 18.82 -3.23
C SER A 317 1.51 19.01 -2.78
N ASP A 318 2.17 17.92 -2.38
CA ASP A 318 3.45 17.97 -1.67
C ASP A 318 4.61 17.79 -2.66
N THR A 319 4.71 18.69 -3.63
CA THR A 319 5.69 18.60 -4.73
C THR A 319 6.51 19.85 -4.91
N VAL A 320 7.61 19.74 -5.65
CA VAL A 320 8.44 20.90 -5.97
C VAL A 320 7.62 22.00 -6.67
N PRO A 321 7.89 23.30 -6.43
CA PRO A 321 7.10 24.40 -6.97
C PRO A 321 6.97 24.39 -8.49
N GLN A 322 8.01 23.93 -9.18
CA GLN A 322 8.00 23.74 -10.63
C GLN A 322 8.40 22.30 -10.95
N ARG A 323 7.41 21.51 -11.36
CA ARG A 323 7.63 20.16 -11.86
C ARG A 323 8.21 20.18 -13.27
N LEU A 324 8.84 19.07 -13.63
CA LEU A 324 9.32 18.88 -15.00
C LEU A 324 8.15 18.90 -15.98
N SER A 325 8.41 19.37 -17.20
CA SER A 325 7.48 19.26 -18.31
C SER A 325 7.18 17.79 -18.61
N GLU A 326 6.02 17.51 -19.22
CA GLU A 326 5.61 16.11 -19.49
C GLU A 326 6.60 15.38 -20.41
N ALA A 327 7.21 16.10 -21.35
CA ALA A 327 8.25 15.56 -22.22
C ALA A 327 9.50 15.17 -21.41
N SER A 328 9.97 16.08 -20.55
CA SER A 328 11.13 15.87 -19.68
C SER A 328 10.89 14.74 -18.67
N ALA A 329 9.71 14.71 -18.05
CA ALA A 329 9.28 13.64 -17.15
C ALA A 329 9.20 12.29 -17.88
N GLY A 330 8.72 12.27 -19.13
CA GLY A 330 8.70 11.07 -19.96
C GLY A 330 10.09 10.45 -20.16
N VAL A 331 11.12 11.27 -20.38
CA VAL A 331 12.52 10.81 -20.53
C VAL A 331 13.02 10.16 -19.23
N TRP A 332 12.82 10.81 -18.07
CA TRP A 332 13.24 10.27 -16.78
C TRP A 332 12.48 9.00 -16.40
N HIS A 333 11.17 8.95 -16.65
CA HIS A 333 10.38 7.72 -16.47
C HIS A 333 10.86 6.61 -17.39
N PHE A 334 11.22 6.91 -18.64
CA PHE A 334 11.76 5.92 -19.57
C PHE A 334 13.05 5.29 -19.03
N LEU A 335 13.98 6.10 -18.51
CA LEU A 335 15.21 5.59 -17.90
C LEU A 335 14.94 4.73 -16.65
N LEU A 336 14.05 5.19 -15.76
CA LEU A 336 13.68 4.44 -14.55
C LEU A 336 12.96 3.12 -14.86
N VAL A 337 12.03 3.15 -15.83
CA VAL A 337 11.28 1.96 -16.29
C VAL A 337 12.22 1.00 -17.01
N LEU A 338 13.16 1.46 -17.83
CA LEU A 338 14.18 0.61 -18.43
C LEU A 338 15.04 -0.08 -17.37
N PHE A 339 15.50 0.66 -16.37
CA PHE A 339 16.30 0.11 -15.28
C PHE A 339 15.51 -0.92 -14.45
N GLY A 340 14.27 -0.59 -14.06
CA GLY A 340 13.37 -1.49 -13.33
C GLY A 340 13.01 -2.74 -14.14
N ALA A 341 12.69 -2.58 -15.42
CA ALA A 341 12.39 -3.68 -16.35
C ALA A 341 13.59 -4.60 -16.55
N PHE A 342 14.81 -4.05 -16.69
CA PHE A 342 16.02 -4.85 -16.75
C PHE A 342 16.21 -5.69 -15.47
N CYS A 343 16.02 -5.09 -14.30
CA CYS A 343 16.11 -5.79 -13.02
C CYS A 343 15.07 -6.90 -12.90
N LEU A 344 13.82 -6.60 -13.28
CA LEU A 344 12.70 -7.54 -13.29
C LEU A 344 12.98 -8.71 -14.22
N LEU A 345 13.41 -8.43 -15.46
CA LEU A 345 13.75 -9.45 -16.45
C LEU A 345 14.84 -10.40 -15.94
N ARG A 346 15.90 -9.85 -15.33
CA ARG A 346 17.01 -10.64 -14.76
C ARG A 346 16.58 -11.52 -13.60
N LEU A 347 15.66 -11.04 -12.76
CA LEU A 347 15.09 -11.82 -11.66
C LEU A 347 14.14 -12.92 -12.19
N CYS A 348 13.17 -12.57 -13.03
CA CYS A 348 12.20 -13.51 -13.58
C CYS A 348 12.83 -14.61 -14.45
N ASN A 349 13.85 -14.28 -15.26
CA ASN A 349 14.60 -15.30 -16.01
C ASN A 349 15.28 -16.32 -15.09
N MET A 350 15.65 -15.92 -13.88
CA MET A 350 16.24 -16.80 -12.89
C MET A 350 15.19 -17.70 -12.23
N LEU A 351 14.06 -17.12 -11.86
CA LEU A 351 12.96 -17.82 -11.21
C LEU A 351 12.35 -18.90 -12.11
N ARG A 352 12.25 -18.66 -13.43
CA ARG A 352 11.75 -19.65 -14.40
C ARG A 352 12.57 -20.96 -14.43
N GLY A 353 13.83 -20.92 -14.00
CA GLY A 353 14.72 -22.08 -13.97
C GLY A 353 14.52 -22.99 -12.75
N LEU A 354 13.55 -22.70 -11.89
CA LEU A 354 13.22 -23.51 -10.73
C LEU A 354 12.62 -24.85 -11.19
N ARG A 355 13.31 -25.94 -10.86
CA ARG A 355 12.87 -27.32 -11.08
C ARG A 355 12.70 -28.00 -9.72
N GLN A 356 11.71 -28.90 -9.63
CA GLN A 356 11.58 -29.77 -8.47
C GLN A 356 12.80 -30.70 -8.39
N PRO A 357 13.42 -30.87 -7.20
CA PRO A 357 14.57 -31.75 -7.02
C PRO A 357 14.25 -33.24 -7.26
N GLU A 358 13.02 -33.67 -6.97
CA GLU A 358 12.52 -35.04 -7.19
C GLU A 358 11.06 -35.03 -7.65
N PRO A 359 10.59 -36.04 -8.41
CA PRO A 359 9.17 -36.23 -8.68
C PRO A 359 8.47 -36.66 -7.38
N ALA A 360 8.02 -35.68 -6.59
CA ALA A 360 7.08 -35.93 -5.50
C ALA A 360 5.67 -36.15 -6.07
N ASP A 361 4.89 -37.05 -5.46
CA ASP A 361 3.50 -37.35 -5.86
C ASP A 361 2.58 -36.12 -5.82
N THR A 362 2.97 -35.06 -5.10
CA THR A 362 2.24 -33.79 -5.03
C THR A 362 3.03 -32.65 -5.68
N PRO A 363 2.47 -31.95 -6.69
CA PRO A 363 3.14 -30.81 -7.29
C PRO A 363 3.17 -29.64 -6.31
N ASP A 364 4.37 -29.16 -5.97
CA ASP A 364 4.55 -27.95 -5.17
C ASP A 364 3.93 -26.72 -5.87
N TYR A 365 2.80 -26.28 -5.34
CA TYR A 365 2.04 -25.11 -5.79
C TYR A 365 2.90 -23.83 -5.82
N ARG A 366 3.85 -23.69 -4.87
CA ARG A 366 4.72 -22.50 -4.76
C ARG A 366 5.56 -22.34 -6.01
N ILE A 367 6.19 -23.42 -6.48
CA ILE A 367 7.01 -23.42 -7.70
C ILE A 367 6.15 -23.07 -8.92
N ARG A 368 4.91 -23.58 -9.00
CA ARG A 368 3.99 -23.28 -10.10
C ARG A 368 3.63 -21.79 -10.14
N VAL A 369 3.25 -21.22 -9.00
CA VAL A 369 2.92 -19.78 -8.88
C VAL A 369 4.14 -18.92 -9.21
N VAL A 370 5.32 -19.24 -8.66
CA VAL A 370 6.55 -18.50 -8.93
C VAL A 370 6.94 -18.57 -10.41
N ASN A 371 6.81 -19.73 -11.06
CA ASN A 371 7.06 -19.88 -12.48
C ASN A 371 6.07 -19.09 -13.34
N PHE A 372 4.78 -19.09 -12.97
CA PHE A 372 3.76 -18.30 -13.65
C PHE A 372 4.02 -16.80 -13.52
N LEU A 373 4.30 -16.31 -12.32
CA LEU A 373 4.67 -14.91 -12.07
C LEU A 373 5.98 -14.52 -12.78
N ALA A 374 6.96 -15.42 -12.83
CA ALA A 374 8.18 -15.21 -13.59
C ALA A 374 7.92 -15.10 -15.09
N MET A 375 6.99 -15.89 -15.63
CA MET A 375 6.58 -15.79 -17.03
C MET A 375 5.88 -14.44 -17.31
N MET A 376 4.89 -14.07 -16.50
CA MET A 376 4.16 -12.80 -16.64
C MET A 376 5.10 -11.60 -16.45
N GLY A 377 5.98 -11.63 -15.46
CA GLY A 377 6.94 -10.57 -15.17
C GLY A 377 7.91 -10.30 -16.32
N ARG A 378 8.26 -11.32 -17.13
CA ARG A 378 9.05 -11.12 -18.36
C ARG A 378 8.27 -10.38 -19.44
N LEU A 379 6.99 -10.71 -19.62
CA LEU A 379 6.13 -10.00 -20.58
C LEU A 379 6.01 -8.54 -20.16
N VAL A 380 5.79 -8.29 -18.87
CA VAL A 380 5.76 -6.93 -18.29
C VAL A 380 7.08 -6.19 -18.49
N ALA A 381 8.22 -6.85 -18.27
CA ALA A 381 9.54 -6.25 -18.46
C ALA A 381 9.82 -5.83 -19.91
N VAL A 382 9.06 -6.32 -20.89
CA VAL A 382 9.16 -5.88 -22.29
C VAL A 382 8.05 -4.88 -22.62
N ALA A 383 6.82 -5.17 -22.20
CA ALA A 383 5.65 -4.36 -22.49
C ALA A 383 5.71 -2.97 -21.84
N ALA A 384 6.15 -2.87 -20.58
CA ALA A 384 6.20 -1.60 -19.87
C ALA A 384 7.15 -0.58 -20.52
N PRO A 385 8.44 -0.91 -20.81
CA PRO A 385 9.31 -0.01 -21.57
C PRO A 385 8.75 0.36 -22.95
N ALA A 386 8.12 -0.58 -23.65
CA ALA A 386 7.51 -0.31 -24.96
C ALA A 386 6.36 0.71 -24.86
N LEU A 387 5.48 0.59 -23.86
CA LEU A 387 4.41 1.56 -23.61
C LEU A 387 4.98 2.95 -23.33
N VAL A 388 5.98 3.06 -22.46
CA VAL A 388 6.63 4.35 -22.16
C VAL A 388 7.30 4.92 -23.41
N ALA A 389 7.99 4.09 -24.19
CA ALA A 389 8.66 4.51 -25.42
C ALA A 389 7.69 5.12 -26.44
N VAL A 390 6.47 4.58 -26.56
CA VAL A 390 5.43 5.10 -27.46
C VAL A 390 4.77 6.39 -26.92
N GLY A 391 4.92 6.68 -25.62
CA GLY A 391 4.34 7.85 -24.96
C GLY A 391 3.19 7.53 -24.00
N TYR A 392 2.89 6.26 -23.73
CA TYR A 392 1.95 5.85 -22.67
C TYR A 392 2.68 5.72 -21.33
N VAL A 393 3.27 6.82 -20.86
CA VAL A 393 4.18 6.86 -19.70
C VAL A 393 3.49 6.35 -18.43
N THR A 394 2.28 6.85 -18.14
CA THR A 394 1.50 6.45 -16.95
C THR A 394 1.17 4.96 -16.98
N ALA A 395 0.76 4.42 -18.14
CA ALA A 395 0.44 3.00 -18.28
C ALA A 395 1.66 2.09 -18.10
N GLY A 396 2.81 2.47 -18.67
CA GLY A 396 4.05 1.73 -18.50
C GLY A 396 4.53 1.71 -17.04
N ASN A 397 4.46 2.85 -16.34
CA ASN A 397 4.74 2.93 -14.90
C ASN A 397 3.78 2.05 -14.09
N ALA A 398 2.47 2.20 -14.30
CA ALA A 398 1.46 1.44 -13.59
C ALA A 398 1.66 -0.06 -13.78
N LEU A 399 1.91 -0.52 -15.01
CA LEU A 399 2.13 -1.93 -15.33
C LEU A 399 3.38 -2.50 -14.66
N LEU A 400 4.53 -1.81 -14.76
CA LEU A 400 5.79 -2.30 -14.19
C LEU A 400 5.73 -2.36 -12.67
N TRP A 401 5.41 -1.25 -12.02
CA TRP A 401 5.54 -1.14 -10.57
C TRP A 401 4.46 -1.91 -9.82
N SER A 402 3.24 -2.01 -10.37
CA SER A 402 2.21 -2.90 -9.81
C SER A 402 2.65 -4.36 -9.88
N SER A 403 3.24 -4.80 -10.99
CA SER A 403 3.75 -6.17 -11.13
C SER A 403 4.88 -6.49 -10.16
N VAL A 404 5.77 -5.52 -9.90
CA VAL A 404 6.82 -5.64 -8.87
C VAL A 404 6.19 -5.76 -7.48
N MET A 405 5.14 -4.99 -7.17
CA MET A 405 4.38 -5.12 -5.92
C MET A 405 3.69 -6.47 -5.79
N THR A 406 3.09 -7.00 -6.86
CA THR A 406 2.48 -8.33 -6.85
C THR A 406 3.53 -9.42 -6.57
N LEU A 407 4.71 -9.34 -7.18
CA LEU A 407 5.82 -10.25 -6.89
C LEU A 407 6.28 -10.15 -5.43
N ALA A 408 6.39 -8.93 -4.90
CA ALA A 408 6.75 -8.70 -3.50
C ALA A 408 5.70 -9.27 -2.54
N LEU A 409 4.41 -9.08 -2.85
CA LEU A 409 3.29 -9.60 -2.07
C LEU A 409 3.26 -11.13 -2.05
N VAL A 410 3.43 -11.78 -3.21
CA VAL A 410 3.51 -13.25 -3.27
C VAL A 410 4.74 -13.75 -2.52
N GLY A 411 5.88 -13.06 -2.64
CA GLY A 411 7.07 -13.37 -1.84
C GLY A 411 6.83 -13.26 -0.34
N LEU A 412 6.11 -12.23 0.10
CA LEU A 412 5.72 -12.03 1.49
C LEU A 412 4.80 -13.16 1.97
N LEU A 413 3.82 -13.54 1.15
CA LEU A 413 2.88 -14.63 1.46
C LEU A 413 3.61 -15.97 1.66
N ILE A 414 4.60 -16.29 0.82
CA ILE A 414 5.42 -17.50 0.97
C ILE A 414 6.12 -17.51 2.34
N ILE A 415 6.76 -16.40 2.73
CA ILE A 415 7.45 -16.29 4.02
C ILE A 415 6.46 -16.41 5.19
N LEU A 416 5.29 -15.78 5.07
CA LEU A 416 4.29 -15.80 6.13
C LEU A 416 3.68 -17.20 6.31
N GLN A 417 3.49 -17.93 5.22
CA GLN A 417 3.06 -19.33 5.26
C GLN A 417 4.10 -20.21 5.96
N ASP A 418 5.39 -20.05 5.66
CA ASP A 418 6.47 -20.77 6.35
C ASP A 418 6.50 -20.44 7.84
N PHE A 419 6.31 -19.17 8.19
CA PHE A 419 6.25 -18.73 9.58
C PHE A 419 5.08 -19.36 10.35
N ILE A 420 3.90 -19.42 9.75
CA ILE A 420 2.71 -20.04 10.37
C ILE A 420 2.93 -21.54 10.55
N ALA A 421 3.51 -22.21 9.55
CA ALA A 421 3.85 -23.64 9.65
C ALA A 421 4.85 -23.90 10.79
N ASP A 422 5.87 -23.05 10.93
CA ASP A 422 6.85 -23.12 12.02
C ASP A 422 6.23 -22.87 13.40
N LEU A 423 5.34 -21.88 13.49
CA LEU A 423 4.63 -21.57 14.73
C LEU A 423 3.67 -22.71 15.14
N TYR A 424 3.01 -23.33 14.17
CA TYR A 424 2.11 -24.46 14.40
C TYR A 424 2.88 -25.73 14.82
N ALA A 425 3.98 -26.07 14.13
CA ALA A 425 4.84 -27.18 14.51
C ALA A 425 5.40 -26.98 15.92
N LEU A 426 5.73 -25.74 16.26
CA LEU A 426 6.13 -25.37 17.61
C LEU A 426 5.02 -25.60 18.65
N ALA A 427 3.79 -25.15 18.37
CA ALA A 427 2.64 -25.34 19.26
C ALA A 427 2.37 -26.84 19.51
N LYS A 428 2.62 -27.70 18.52
CA LYS A 428 2.49 -29.16 18.61
C LYS A 428 3.70 -29.90 19.21
N GLY A 429 4.71 -29.18 19.73
CA GLY A 429 5.83 -29.81 20.43
C GLY A 429 7.05 -30.13 19.56
N GLY A 430 7.18 -29.49 18.39
CA GLY A 430 8.36 -29.60 17.53
C GLY A 430 8.36 -30.78 16.56
N ASP A 431 7.24 -31.51 16.46
CA ASP A 431 7.08 -32.57 15.46
C ASP A 431 7.02 -31.96 14.05
N ARG A 432 7.99 -32.33 13.20
CA ARG A 432 8.07 -31.84 11.81
C ARG A 432 6.89 -32.33 10.96
N SER A 433 6.26 -33.46 11.33
CA SER A 433 5.04 -33.97 10.70
C SER A 433 3.86 -32.99 10.83
N ALA A 434 3.90 -32.08 11.82
CA ALA A 434 2.88 -31.05 11.99
C ALA A 434 2.95 -29.92 10.95
N ARG A 435 4.06 -29.74 10.22
CA ARG A 435 4.14 -28.76 9.11
C ARG A 435 3.22 -29.12 7.95
N ASP A 436 3.01 -30.42 7.71
CA ASP A 436 2.16 -30.95 6.63
C ASP A 436 0.67 -31.09 7.04
N ALA A 437 0.30 -30.59 8.23
CA ALA A 437 -1.08 -30.60 8.67
C ALA A 437 -1.96 -29.64 7.84
N LEU A 438 -3.25 -29.98 7.70
CA LEU A 438 -4.25 -29.12 7.04
C LEU A 438 -4.40 -27.74 7.70
N MET A 439 -4.10 -27.62 9.00
CA MET A 439 -4.37 -26.40 9.77
C MET A 439 -3.46 -25.21 9.37
N PRO A 440 -2.12 -25.35 9.24
CA PRO A 440 -1.28 -24.34 8.61
C PRO A 440 -1.74 -23.88 7.23
N VAL A 441 -2.25 -24.80 6.40
CA VAL A 441 -2.75 -24.49 5.05
C VAL A 441 -4.03 -23.66 5.11
N LEU A 442 -4.96 -24.01 6.00
CA LEU A 442 -6.20 -23.24 6.22
C LEU A 442 -5.94 -21.85 6.83
N MET A 443 -4.97 -21.74 7.75
CA MET A 443 -4.52 -20.44 8.28
C MET A 443 -3.83 -19.59 7.20
N GLY A 444 -3.05 -20.22 6.31
CA GLY A 444 -2.50 -19.56 5.13
C GLY A 444 -3.55 -19.15 4.10
N PHE A 445 -4.69 -19.84 4.03
CA PHE A 445 -5.81 -19.50 3.15
C PHE A 445 -6.65 -18.30 3.64
N ALA A 446 -6.67 -18.05 4.95
CA ALA A 446 -7.37 -16.90 5.54
C ALA A 446 -6.61 -15.57 5.38
N LEU A 447 -5.32 -15.64 5.05
CA LEU A 447 -4.42 -14.54 4.74
C LEU A 447 -4.50 -14.16 3.26
#